data_AF-A0A7V9LNM0-F1
#
_entry.id   AF-A0A7V9LNM0-F1
#
_cell.length_a   1.000
_cell.length_b   1.000
_cell.length_c   1.000
_cell.angle_alpha   90.00
_cell.angle_beta   90.00
_cell.angle_gamma   90.00
#
_symmetry.space_group_name_H-M   'P 1'
#
loop_
_entity.id
_entity.type
_entity.pdbx_description
1 polymer ?
#
loop_
_entity_poly.entity_id
_entity_poly.type
_entity_poly.pdbx_seq_one_letter_code
_entity_poly.pdbx_strand_id
1 'polypeptide(L)' 'SGVQVLRLDADHGLAVGDLPMHHRDPFDRLLIAQARSEQLTIVTADRRIADYDVPLIDAG' A
#
# COMPACT_ATOMS: atom_id res chain seq x y z
N SER A 1 0.21 6.83 -22.95
CA SER A 1 1.11 6.35 -21.87
C SER A 1 0.42 5.19 -21.17
N GLY A 2 1.16 4.18 -20.70
CA GLY A 2 0.60 2.99 -20.04
C GLY A 2 0.51 3.06 -18.51
N VAL A 3 0.59 4.26 -17.93
CA VAL A 3 0.60 4.49 -16.48
C VAL A 3 -0.36 5.63 -16.15
N GLN A 4 -1.13 5.46 -15.07
CA GLN A 4 -1.97 6.48 -14.46
C GLN A 4 -1.40 6.84 -13.09
N VAL A 5 -1.23 8.14 -12.83
CA VAL A 5 -0.84 8.63 -11.50
C VAL A 5 -2.09 8.74 -10.63
N LEU A 6 -2.03 8.15 -9.44
CA LEU A 6 -3.10 8.23 -8.44
C LEU A 6 -2.78 9.31 -7.41
N ARG A 7 -3.82 9.96 -6.89
CA ARG A 7 -3.69 10.95 -5.81
C ARG A 7 -3.74 10.26 -4.46
N LEU A 8 -3.04 10.85 -3.51
CA LEU A 8 -3.16 10.51 -2.10
C LEU A 8 -4.11 11.51 -1.44
N ASP A 9 -5.19 11.00 -0.87
CA ASP A 9 -6.17 11.81 -0.15
C ASP A 9 -6.09 11.55 1.36
N ALA A 10 -6.70 12.44 2.14
CA ALA A 10 -6.65 12.39 3.61
C ALA A 10 -7.17 11.06 4.17
N ASP A 11 -8.16 10.45 3.51
CA ASP A 11 -8.72 9.16 3.90
C ASP A 11 -7.69 8.03 3.86
N HIS A 12 -6.74 8.06 2.90
CA HIS A 12 -5.62 7.11 2.87
C HIS A 12 -4.71 7.30 4.08
N GLY A 13 -4.47 8.55 4.48
CA GLY A 13 -3.69 8.88 5.67
C GLY A 13 -4.36 8.41 6.96
N LEU A 14 -5.68 8.56 7.08
CA LEU A 14 -6.45 8.05 8.23
C LEU A 14 -6.41 6.52 8.29
N ALA A 15 -6.56 5.84 7.14
CA ALA A 15 -6.53 4.38 7.04
C ALA A 15 -5.17 3.76 7.45
N VAL A 16 -4.08 4.53 7.47
CA VAL A 16 -2.78 4.07 8.01
C VAL A 16 -2.91 3.67 9.49
N GLY A 17 -3.80 4.32 10.25
CA GLY A 17 -4.05 4.03 11.66
C GLY A 17 -4.56 2.62 11.92
N ASP A 18 -5.25 2.03 10.94
CA ASP A 18 -5.81 0.67 11.03
C ASP A 18 -4.82 -0.42 10.60
N LEU A 19 -3.62 -0.03 10.13
CA LEU A 19 -2.60 -0.99 9.72
C LEU A 19 -1.83 -1.54 10.92
N PRO A 20 -1.60 -2.86 11.00
CA PRO A 20 -0.66 -3.43 11.95
C PRO A 20 0.75 -2.88 11.71
N MET A 21 1.58 -2.84 12.76
CA MET A 21 2.92 -2.25 12.70
C MET A 21 3.95 -3.25 12.18
N HIS A 22 3.92 -3.53 10.86
CA HIS A 22 4.95 -4.34 10.18
C HIS A 22 6.05 -3.47 9.56
N HIS A 23 5.72 -2.25 9.12
CA HIS A 23 6.67 -1.27 8.61
C HIS A 23 6.76 -0.05 9.52
N ARG A 24 7.98 0.51 9.59
CA ARG A 24 8.23 1.80 10.26
C ARG A 24 8.21 2.96 9.29
N ASP A 25 8.39 2.69 8.01
CA ASP A 25 8.33 3.72 6.97
C ASP A 25 6.87 4.18 6.79
N PRO A 26 6.58 5.48 6.98
CA PRO A 26 5.23 5.99 6.85
C PRO A 26 4.71 5.98 5.40
N PHE A 27 5.59 6.05 4.39
CA PHE A 27 5.19 6.02 2.99
C PHE A 27 4.81 4.62 2.53
N ASP A 28 5.55 3.58 2.93
CA ASP A 28 5.14 2.19 2.63
C ASP A 28 3.76 1.91 3.19
N ARG A 29 3.53 2.32 4.44
CA ARG A 29 2.22 2.21 5.09
C ARG A 29 1.14 2.99 4.36
N LEU A 30 1.46 4.16 3.83
CA LEU A 30 0.51 4.95 3.07
C LEU A 30 0.16 4.30 1.72
N LEU A 31 1.12 3.69 1.02
CA LEU A 31 0.87 2.92 -0.19
C LEU A 31 0.00 1.70 0.07
N ILE A 32 0.22 1.00 1.19
CA ILE A 32 -0.61 -0.13 1.62
C ILE A 32 -2.02 0.33 1.96
N ALA A 33 -2.16 1.43 2.69
CA ALA A 33 -3.47 2.00 3.03
C ALA A 33 -4.24 2.40 1.78
N GLN A 34 -3.60 3.10 0.83
CA GLN A 34 -4.21 3.45 -0.45
C GLN A 34 -4.64 2.21 -1.23
N ALA A 35 -3.78 1.20 -1.35
CA ALA A 35 -4.10 -0.02 -2.08
C ALA A 35 -5.28 -0.79 -1.47
N ARG A 36 -5.37 -0.85 -0.14
CA ARG A 36 -6.53 -1.45 0.55
C ARG A 36 -7.82 -0.65 0.32
N SER A 37 -7.76 0.68 0.46
CA SER A 37 -8.92 1.56 0.28
C SER A 37 -9.45 1.57 -1.16
N GLU A 38 -8.56 1.53 -2.14
CA GLU A 38 -8.88 1.56 -3.57
C GLU A 38 -8.99 0.15 -4.21
N GLN A 39 -8.83 -0.91 -3.42
CA GLN A 39 -8.90 -2.32 -3.88
C GLN A 39 -7.88 -2.63 -5.01
N LEU A 40 -6.67 -2.11 -4.86
CA LEU A 40 -5.58 -2.26 -5.82
C LEU A 40 -4.66 -3.42 -5.43
N THR A 41 -3.90 -3.89 -6.41
CA THR A 41 -2.81 -4.84 -6.23
C THR A 41 -1.47 -4.11 -6.18
N ILE A 42 -0.66 -4.39 -5.16
CA ILE A 42 0.70 -3.85 -5.07
C ILE A 42 1.67 -4.73 -5.85
N VAL A 43 2.45 -4.12 -6.72
CA VAL A 43 3.60 -4.76 -7.38
C VAL A 43 4.85 -4.33 -6.63
N THR A 44 5.59 -5.27 -6.03
CA THR A 44 6.73 -4.94 -5.16
C THR A 44 7.76 -6.06 -5.08
N ALA A 45 9.02 -5.72 -4.84
CA ALA A 45 10.09 -6.66 -4.47
C ALA A 45 10.26 -6.73 -2.93
N ASP A 46 9.56 -5.88 -2.16
CA ASP A 46 9.56 -5.97 -0.71
C ASP A 46 8.58 -7.04 -0.22
N ARG A 47 9.15 -8.18 0.17
CA ARG A 47 8.40 -9.33 0.68
C ARG A 47 7.69 -9.06 2.00
N ARG A 48 8.08 -8.04 2.77
CA ARG A 48 7.39 -7.69 4.02
C ARG A 48 5.99 -7.14 3.76
N ILE A 49 5.69 -6.65 2.55
CA ILE A 49 4.33 -6.19 2.22
C ILE A 49 3.32 -7.34 2.29
N ALA A 50 3.76 -8.60 2.12
CA ALA A 50 2.91 -9.77 2.29
C ALA A 50 2.42 -9.98 3.74
N ASP A 51 2.99 -9.28 4.73
CA ASP A 51 2.50 -9.30 6.11
C ASP A 51 1.19 -8.48 6.26
N TYR A 52 0.80 -7.69 5.25
CA TYR A 52 -0.48 -7.00 5.21
C TYR A 52 -1.51 -7.73 4.37
N ASP A 53 -2.77 -7.60 4.76
CA ASP A 53 -3.92 -8.10 3.99
C ASP A 53 -4.21 -7.20 2.77
N VAL A 54 -3.38 -7.31 1.74
CA VAL A 54 -3.49 -6.58 0.46
C VAL A 54 -3.06 -7.49 -0.70
N PRO A 55 -3.75 -7.47 -1.87
CA PRO A 55 -3.32 -8.23 -3.03
C PRO A 55 -1.93 -7.82 -3.50
N LEU A 56 -1.09 -8.80 -3.85
CA LEU A 56 0.31 -8.58 -4.19
C LEU A 56 0.73 -9.35 -5.45
N ILE A 57 1.56 -8.71 -6.27
CA ILE A 57 2.34 -9.32 -7.35
C ILE A 57 3.82 -9.11 -7.02
N ASP A 58 4.57 -10.19 -7.01
CA ASP A 58 6.02 -10.15 -6.80
C ASP A 58 6.73 -9.51 -8.00
N ALA A 59 7.67 -8.62 -7.72
CA ALA A 59 8.53 -7.97 -8.70
C ALA A 59 10.00 -8.42 -8.63
N GLY A 60 10.36 -9.33 -7.69
CA GLY A 60 11.72 -9.89 -7.56
C GLY A 60 12.00 -10.68 -6.27
#